data_AF-A0A0C2M4I6-F1
#
_entry.id   AF-A0A0C2M4I6-F1
#
_cell.length_a   1.000
_cell.length_b   1.000
_cell.length_c   1.000
_cell.angle_alpha   90.00
_cell.angle_beta   90.00
_cell.angle_gamma   90.00
#
_symmetry.space_group_name_H-M   'P 1'
#
loop_
_entity.id
_entity.type
_entity.pdbx_description
1 polymer ?
#
loop_
_entity_poly.entity_id
_entity_poly.type
_entity_poly.pdbx_seq_one_letter_code
_entity_poly.pdbx_strand_id
1 'polypeptide(L)'
;MSGYMRTYHECIAQLLFAFLGMITRLKLLDEIEFDVSEFYFFNECVFIVENHKKHNHRLLSSASKIWIGILNGSRNTTQIMNFTHLTILARIFAFALSIKLRRAIGRSIKLKMTRNNIQRFSIIYFALIGFNIIEDCSEPFLRPFLMKLHYLVEKYIQITSIEDSFETKLFLIQFYIKSQVTLGILPTNTDHEKYTMLSKLSPYHLALSNIC
;
A
#
# COMPACT_ATOMS: atom_id res chain seq x y z
N MET A 1 8.59 12.62 32.05
CA MET A 1 8.12 13.66 31.09
C MET A 1 7.88 13.13 29.68
N SER A 2 8.66 12.18 29.15
CA SER A 2 8.46 11.64 27.79
C SER A 2 7.15 10.87 27.57
N GLY A 3 6.62 10.21 28.61
CA GLY A 3 5.36 9.48 28.52
C GLY A 3 4.13 10.38 28.28
N TYR A 4 4.09 11.56 28.90
CA TYR A 4 2.92 12.45 28.85
C TYR A 4 2.77 13.16 27.50
N MET A 5 3.89 13.59 26.89
CA MET A 5 3.89 14.16 25.54
C MET A 5 3.43 13.16 24.48
N ARG A 6 3.81 11.87 24.63
CA ARG A 6 3.40 10.82 23.70
C ARG A 6 1.88 10.67 23.69
N THR A 7 1.26 10.63 24.86
CA THR A 7 -0.20 10.51 25.00
C THR A 7 -0.96 11.71 24.40
N TYR A 8 -0.42 12.92 24.50
CA TYR A 8 -1.07 14.13 23.97
C TYR A 8 -1.14 14.12 22.44
N HIS A 9 -0.01 13.87 21.75
CA HIS A 9 0.02 13.79 20.29
C HIS A 9 -0.83 12.64 19.75
N GLU A 10 -0.89 11.51 20.46
CA GLU A 10 -1.77 10.40 20.10
C GLU A 10 -3.26 10.78 20.17
N CYS A 11 -3.67 11.53 21.20
CA CYS A 11 -5.04 12.03 21.33
C CYS A 11 -5.38 13.02 20.19
N ILE A 12 -4.47 13.96 19.88
CA ILE A 12 -4.65 14.90 18.76
C ILE A 12 -4.77 14.14 17.45
N ALA A 13 -3.88 13.18 17.19
CA ALA A 13 -3.94 12.38 15.97
C ALA A 13 -5.28 11.66 15.87
N GLN A 14 -5.76 11.01 16.94
CA GLN A 14 -7.06 10.34 16.94
C GLN A 14 -8.22 11.31 16.63
N LEU A 15 -8.23 12.50 17.23
CA LEU A 15 -9.24 13.52 16.97
C LEU A 15 -9.18 14.02 15.52
N LEU A 16 -7.98 14.29 15.01
CA LEU A 16 -7.75 14.71 13.63
C LEU A 16 -8.25 13.65 12.63
N PHE A 17 -7.89 12.38 12.82
CA PHE A 17 -8.33 11.30 11.94
C PHE A 17 -9.84 11.04 12.05
N ALA A 18 -10.45 11.27 13.22
CA ALA A 18 -11.90 11.22 13.36
C ALA A 18 -12.57 12.36 12.57
N PHE A 19 -12.07 13.60 12.71
CA PHE A 19 -12.56 14.77 12.00
C PHE A 19 -12.42 14.64 10.48
N LEU A 20 -11.22 14.30 9.99
CA LEU A 20 -10.97 14.04 8.57
C LEU A 20 -11.80 12.86 8.05
N GLY A 21 -12.05 11.85 8.91
CA GLY A 21 -12.96 10.75 8.61
C GLY A 21 -14.40 11.22 8.38
N MET A 22 -14.87 12.22 9.13
CA MET A 22 -16.18 12.85 8.90
C MET A 22 -16.21 13.63 7.58
N ILE A 23 -15.20 14.46 7.33
CA ILE A 23 -15.06 15.23 6.06
C ILE A 23 -15.05 14.28 4.86
N THR A 24 -14.29 13.18 4.94
CA THR A 24 -14.23 12.15 3.88
C THR A 24 -15.60 11.56 3.58
N ARG A 25 -16.42 11.29 4.61
CA ARG A 25 -17.77 10.74 4.44
C ARG A 25 -18.73 11.72 3.78
N LEU A 26 -18.53 13.01 4.05
CA LEU A 26 -19.28 14.10 3.42
C LEU A 26 -18.79 14.44 2.01
N LYS A 27 -17.72 13.79 1.53
CA LYS A 27 -17.07 14.06 0.22
C LYS A 27 -16.55 15.49 0.06
N LEU A 28 -16.24 16.16 1.18
CA LEU A 28 -15.77 17.54 1.18
C LEU A 28 -14.25 17.65 0.98
N LEU A 29 -13.53 16.52 0.90
CA LEU A 29 -12.07 16.54 0.69
C LEU A 29 -11.65 17.16 -0.64
N ASP A 30 -12.53 17.13 -1.66
CA ASP A 30 -12.25 17.70 -2.97
C ASP A 30 -12.43 19.24 -2.98
N GLU A 31 -13.13 19.79 -1.99
CA GLU A 31 -13.44 21.22 -1.88
C GLU A 31 -12.41 21.99 -1.04
N ILE A 32 -11.64 21.29 -0.22
CA ILE A 32 -10.68 21.83 0.74
C ILE A 32 -9.27 21.64 0.20
N GLU A 33 -8.48 22.70 0.18
CA GLU A 33 -7.03 22.64 -0.05
C GLU A 33 -6.33 22.26 1.26
N PHE A 34 -5.60 21.15 1.25
CA PHE A 34 -4.88 20.67 2.42
C PHE A 34 -3.39 21.04 2.35
N ASP A 35 -2.91 21.79 3.35
CA ASP A 35 -1.49 21.76 3.71
C ASP A 35 -1.22 20.45 4.48
N VAL A 36 -0.58 19.51 3.80
CA VAL A 36 -0.30 18.18 4.34
C VAL A 36 1.05 18.07 5.03
N SER A 37 1.83 19.16 5.09
CA SER A 37 3.21 19.13 5.60
C SER A 37 3.23 18.62 7.05
N GLU A 38 2.34 19.16 7.90
CA GLU A 38 2.15 18.68 9.27
C GLU A 38 1.39 17.36 9.33
N PHE A 39 0.59 17.04 8.31
CA PHE A 39 -0.19 15.81 8.30
C PHE A 39 0.71 14.58 8.24
N TYR A 40 1.85 14.64 7.55
CA TYR A 40 2.84 13.56 7.56
C TYR A 40 3.34 13.22 8.97
N PHE A 41 3.55 14.21 9.84
CA PHE A 41 3.95 14.00 11.23
C PHE A 41 2.90 13.18 12.01
N PHE A 42 1.62 13.52 11.87
CA PHE A 42 0.54 12.79 12.55
C PHE A 42 0.38 11.34 12.08
N ASN A 43 0.81 11.01 10.86
CA ASN A 43 0.75 9.63 10.37
C ASN A 43 1.73 8.71 11.11
N GLU A 44 2.90 9.19 11.52
CA GLU A 44 3.80 8.40 12.37
C GLU A 44 3.16 8.11 13.74
N CYS A 45 2.44 9.07 14.32
CA CYS A 45 1.67 8.83 15.54
C CYS A 45 0.62 7.73 15.35
N VAL A 46 -0.05 7.66 14.19
CA VAL A 46 -1.01 6.59 13.90
C VAL A 46 -0.34 5.22 13.92
N PHE A 47 0.85 5.08 13.34
CA PHE A 47 1.58 3.82 13.37
C PHE A 47 1.99 3.40 14.78
N ILE A 48 2.44 4.35 15.62
CA ILE A 48 2.77 4.09 17.02
C ILE A 48 1.52 3.57 17.76
N VAL A 49 0.40 4.27 17.65
CA VAL A 49 -0.87 3.89 18.30
C VAL A 49 -1.35 2.51 17.86
N GLU A 50 -1.27 2.22 16.56
CA GLU A 50 -1.74 0.95 15.98
C GLU A 50 -0.84 -0.23 16.36
N ASN A 51 0.47 -0.03 16.47
CA ASN A 51 1.39 -1.07 16.94
C ASN A 51 1.11 -1.46 18.41
N HIS A 52 0.69 -0.50 19.24
CA HIS A 52 0.28 -0.78 20.62
C HIS A 52 -1.11 -1.44 20.70
N LYS A 53 -2.05 -1.06 19.83
CA LYS A 53 -3.41 -1.59 19.79
C LYS A 53 -3.50 -2.80 18.84
N LYS A 54 -2.96 -3.95 19.27
CA LYS A 54 -2.84 -5.24 18.52
C LYS A 54 -4.08 -5.69 17.71
N HIS A 55 -5.27 -5.12 17.92
CA HIS A 55 -6.53 -5.57 17.30
C HIS A 55 -7.40 -4.47 16.63
N ASN A 56 -7.01 -3.19 16.62
CA ASN A 56 -7.90 -2.12 16.13
C ASN A 56 -7.32 -1.29 14.97
N HIS A 57 -7.24 -1.91 13.79
CA HIS A 57 -6.75 -1.34 12.53
C HIS A 57 -7.65 -0.27 11.87
N ARG A 58 -8.54 0.36 12.64
CA ARG A 58 -9.51 1.33 12.12
C ARG A 58 -8.83 2.65 11.75
N LEU A 59 -7.83 3.10 12.51
CA LEU A 59 -7.20 4.39 12.25
C LEU A 59 -6.37 4.31 10.98
N LEU A 60 -5.55 3.28 10.81
CA LEU A 60 -4.70 3.15 9.63
C LEU A 60 -5.50 2.89 8.34
N SER A 61 -6.62 2.15 8.46
CA SER A 61 -7.59 2.01 7.36
C SER A 61 -8.26 3.34 6.99
N SER A 62 -8.56 4.17 7.99
CA SER A 62 -9.12 5.52 7.77
C SER A 62 -8.08 6.45 7.15
N ALA A 63 -6.84 6.41 7.64
CA ALA A 63 -5.72 7.17 7.08
C ALA A 63 -5.52 6.88 5.60
N SER A 64 -5.56 5.60 5.20
CA SER A 64 -5.47 5.22 3.79
C SER A 64 -6.62 5.75 2.92
N LYS A 65 -7.79 6.00 3.49
CA LYS A 65 -8.93 6.60 2.77
C LYS A 65 -8.82 8.11 2.71
N ILE A 66 -8.37 8.75 3.79
CA ILE A 66 -8.14 10.19 3.84
C ILE A 66 -7.07 10.56 2.81
N TRP A 67 -5.92 9.88 2.84
CA TRP A 67 -4.84 10.12 1.88
C TRP A 67 -5.25 9.90 0.43
N ILE A 68 -6.05 8.87 0.13
CA ILE A 68 -6.52 8.68 -1.25
C ILE A 68 -7.50 9.77 -1.66
N GLY A 69 -8.28 10.32 -0.73
CA GLY A 69 -9.15 11.47 -1.00
C GLY A 69 -8.32 12.73 -1.28
N ILE A 70 -7.37 13.05 -0.39
CA ILE A 70 -6.47 14.19 -0.55
C ILE A 70 -5.74 14.12 -1.91
N LEU A 71 -5.11 12.98 -2.23
CA LEU A 71 -4.34 12.80 -3.47
C LEU A 71 -5.18 12.77 -4.75
N ASN A 72 -6.49 12.57 -4.66
CA ASN A 72 -7.39 12.64 -5.83
C ASN A 72 -8.18 13.95 -5.89
N GLY A 73 -8.12 14.77 -4.85
CA GLY A 73 -8.84 16.04 -4.79
C GLY A 73 -8.33 16.98 -5.88
N SER A 74 -9.26 17.53 -6.67
CA SER A 74 -8.93 18.39 -7.81
C SER A 74 -8.25 19.69 -7.41
N ARG A 75 -8.50 20.16 -6.17
CA ARG A 75 -7.88 21.36 -5.59
C ARG A 75 -6.55 21.10 -4.88
N ASN A 76 -6.24 19.83 -4.59
CA ASN A 76 -5.02 19.50 -3.87
C ASN A 76 -3.85 19.42 -4.84
N THR A 77 -2.92 20.36 -4.70
CA THR A 77 -1.63 20.34 -5.40
C THR A 77 -0.59 19.51 -4.65
N THR A 78 -1.00 18.82 -3.58
CA THR A 78 -0.13 18.02 -2.70
C THR A 78 0.88 17.19 -3.48
N GLN A 79 2.16 17.57 -3.38
CA GLN A 79 3.24 16.84 -4.02
C GLN A 79 3.88 15.88 -3.01
N ILE A 80 4.23 14.68 -3.48
CA ILE A 80 5.11 13.77 -2.72
C ILE A 80 6.54 14.32 -2.92
N MET A 81 6.91 15.28 -2.08
CA MET A 81 8.11 16.11 -2.28
C MET A 81 9.44 15.42 -1.96
N ASN A 82 9.42 14.36 -1.14
CA ASN A 82 10.64 13.69 -0.71
C ASN A 82 10.41 12.19 -0.40
N PHE A 83 11.51 11.47 -0.18
CA PHE A 83 11.48 10.04 0.15
C PHE A 83 10.77 9.73 1.47
N THR A 84 10.81 10.62 2.46
CA THR A 84 10.10 10.45 3.74
C THR A 84 8.58 10.42 3.52
N HIS A 85 8.05 11.38 2.76
CA HIS A 85 6.63 11.44 2.41
C HIS A 85 6.19 10.20 1.62
N LEU A 86 7.01 9.78 0.64
CA LEU A 86 6.78 8.57 -0.13
C LEU A 86 6.75 7.32 0.77
N THR A 87 7.67 7.24 1.71
CA THR A 87 7.81 6.13 2.66
C THR A 87 6.58 6.01 3.56
N ILE A 88 6.12 7.13 4.13
CA ILE A 88 4.92 7.17 4.97
C ILE A 88 3.70 6.69 4.18
N LEU A 89 3.48 7.23 2.98
CA LEU A 89 2.34 6.84 2.14
C LEU A 89 2.42 5.37 1.73
N ALA A 90 3.61 4.89 1.34
CA ALA A 90 3.83 3.50 0.97
C ALA A 90 3.52 2.56 2.15
N ARG A 91 3.94 2.90 3.38
CA ARG A 91 3.59 2.14 4.60
C ARG A 91 2.08 2.07 4.80
N ILE A 92 1.38 3.20 4.72
CA ILE A 92 -0.08 3.29 4.93
C ILE A 92 -0.82 2.46 3.88
N PHE A 93 -0.42 2.60 2.62
CA PHE A 93 -1.06 1.90 1.51
C PHE A 93 -0.74 0.42 1.49
N ALA A 94 0.48 0.01 1.81
CA ALA A 94 0.85 -1.40 1.90
C ALA A 94 0.06 -2.09 3.01
N PHE A 95 -0.13 -1.42 4.15
CA PHE A 95 -0.98 -1.91 5.22
C PHE A 95 -2.45 -2.06 4.78
N ALA A 96 -3.02 -1.03 4.18
CA ALA A 96 -4.43 -1.03 3.77
C ALA A 96 -4.71 -2.10 2.69
N LEU A 97 -3.80 -2.26 1.72
CA LEU A 97 -3.89 -3.30 0.71
C LEU A 97 -3.71 -4.69 1.33
N SER A 98 -2.81 -4.85 2.31
CA SER A 98 -2.66 -6.11 3.05
C SER A 98 -3.96 -6.53 3.73
N ILE A 99 -4.70 -5.60 4.34
CA ILE A 99 -6.02 -5.90 4.92
C ILE A 99 -7.01 -6.34 3.84
N LYS A 100 -7.03 -5.66 2.70
CA LYS A 100 -7.94 -6.02 1.59
C LYS A 100 -7.62 -7.39 1.02
N LEU A 101 -6.36 -7.68 0.74
CA LEU A 101 -5.89 -8.98 0.23
C LEU A 101 -6.20 -10.10 1.22
N ARG A 102 -5.92 -9.90 2.51
CA ARG A 102 -6.26 -10.91 3.54
C ARG A 102 -7.75 -11.24 3.56
N ARG A 103 -8.62 -10.23 3.42
CA ARG A 103 -10.08 -10.45 3.36
C ARG A 103 -10.50 -11.13 2.05
N ALA A 104 -9.89 -10.75 0.94
CA ALA A 104 -10.12 -11.36 -0.37
C ALA A 104 -9.75 -12.85 -0.33
N ILE A 105 -8.57 -13.18 0.21
CA ILE A 105 -8.10 -14.55 0.42
C ILE A 105 -9.03 -15.34 1.33
N GLY A 106 -9.32 -14.81 2.53
CA GLY A 106 -10.11 -15.54 3.54
C GLY A 106 -11.58 -15.75 3.16
N ARG A 107 -12.09 -15.06 2.14
CA ARG A 107 -13.48 -15.16 1.68
C ARG A 107 -13.59 -15.61 0.22
N SER A 108 -12.46 -15.92 -0.43
CA SER A 108 -12.39 -16.22 -1.87
C SER A 108 -13.08 -15.16 -2.74
N ILE A 109 -12.97 -13.88 -2.36
CA ILE A 109 -13.58 -12.75 -3.07
C ILE A 109 -12.54 -12.16 -4.04
N LYS A 110 -12.96 -11.85 -5.27
CA LYS A 110 -12.13 -11.16 -6.26
C LYS A 110 -11.71 -9.76 -5.77
N LEU A 111 -10.42 -9.46 -5.83
CA LEU A 111 -9.88 -8.13 -5.57
C LEU A 111 -10.18 -7.22 -6.77
N LYS A 112 -11.09 -6.27 -6.60
CA LYS A 112 -11.36 -5.27 -7.64
C LYS A 112 -10.24 -4.22 -7.69
N MET A 113 -9.54 -4.09 -8.83
CA MET A 113 -8.69 -2.93 -9.09
C MET A 113 -9.54 -1.70 -9.42
N THR A 114 -9.81 -0.90 -8.39
CA THR A 114 -10.36 0.44 -8.56
C THR A 114 -9.24 1.45 -8.81
N ARG A 115 -9.55 2.63 -9.35
CA ARG A 115 -8.60 3.76 -9.46
C ARG A 115 -7.83 3.99 -8.16
N ASN A 116 -8.52 3.93 -7.03
CA ASN A 116 -7.94 4.09 -5.70
C ASN A 116 -7.00 2.95 -5.30
N ASN A 117 -7.20 1.72 -5.79
CA ASN A 117 -6.26 0.62 -5.54
C ASN A 117 -5.05 0.72 -6.47
N ILE A 118 -5.27 1.07 -7.74
CA ILE A 118 -4.21 1.30 -8.72
C ILE A 118 -3.24 2.39 -8.23
N GLN A 119 -3.75 3.53 -7.77
CA GLN A 119 -2.92 4.61 -7.23
C GLN A 119 -2.13 4.18 -5.99
N ARG A 120 -2.74 3.38 -5.08
CA ARG A 120 -2.02 2.81 -3.93
C ARG A 120 -0.87 1.90 -4.37
N PHE A 121 -1.11 1.00 -5.31
CA PHE A 121 -0.06 0.14 -5.87
C PHE A 121 1.03 0.96 -6.56
N SER A 122 0.65 2.02 -7.29
CA SER A 122 1.59 2.91 -7.98
C SER A 122 2.54 3.60 -7.00
N ILE A 123 2.02 4.14 -5.89
CA ILE A 123 2.84 4.80 -4.87
C ILE A 123 3.78 3.80 -4.19
N ILE A 124 3.29 2.58 -3.90
CA ILE A 124 4.14 1.51 -3.38
C ILE A 124 5.21 1.10 -4.39
N TYR A 125 4.87 1.05 -5.68
CA TYR A 125 5.80 0.73 -6.74
C TYR A 125 6.91 1.78 -6.87
N PHE A 126 6.57 3.08 -6.78
CA PHE A 126 7.57 4.15 -6.72
C PHE A 126 8.48 4.02 -5.49
N ALA A 127 7.93 3.66 -4.33
CA ALA A 127 8.74 3.40 -3.13
C ALA A 127 9.67 2.20 -3.31
N LEU A 128 9.24 1.16 -4.05
CA LEU A 128 10.11 0.03 -4.41
C LEU A 128 11.22 0.42 -5.40
N ILE A 129 10.98 1.39 -6.30
CA ILE A 129 12.04 1.91 -7.18
C ILE A 129 13.10 2.65 -6.36
N GLY A 130 12.67 3.54 -5.45
CA GLY A 130 13.55 4.32 -4.59
C GLY A 130 14.04 3.58 -3.34
N PHE A 131 13.79 2.28 -3.22
CA PHE A 131 13.90 1.57 -1.95
C PHE A 131 15.32 1.57 -1.39
N ASN A 132 16.35 1.40 -2.22
CA ASN A 132 17.74 1.44 -1.77
C ASN A 132 18.08 2.79 -1.11
N ILE A 133 17.64 3.89 -1.73
CA ILE A 133 17.84 5.24 -1.17
C ILE A 133 17.04 5.39 0.14
N ILE A 134 15.80 4.90 0.18
CA ILE A 134 14.95 4.94 1.38
C ILE A 134 15.57 4.14 2.54
N GLU A 135 16.12 2.96 2.26
CA GLU A 135 16.74 2.07 3.24
C GLU A 135 18.03 2.70 3.81
N ASP A 136 18.85 3.31 2.95
CA ASP A 136 20.05 4.03 3.35
C ASP A 136 19.74 5.29 4.17
N CYS A 137 18.62 5.98 3.90
CA CYS A 137 18.18 7.17 4.62
C CYS A 137 17.58 6.89 6.01
N SER A 138 17.78 5.69 6.59
CA SER A 138 17.46 5.32 7.98
C SER A 138 15.98 5.15 8.34
N GLU A 139 15.10 4.84 7.37
CA GLU A 139 13.69 4.48 7.60
C GLU A 139 13.46 2.94 7.43
N PRO A 140 13.99 2.08 8.33
CA PRO A 140 13.87 0.61 8.20
C PRO A 140 12.42 0.12 8.35
N PHE A 141 11.48 1.01 8.65
CA PHE A 141 10.10 0.66 8.96
C PHE A 141 9.27 0.30 7.73
N LEU A 142 9.71 0.62 6.50
CA LEU A 142 8.96 0.29 5.29
C LEU A 142 9.05 -1.20 4.91
N ARG A 143 10.24 -1.79 5.04
CA ARG A 143 10.53 -3.18 4.63
C ARG A 143 9.51 -4.19 5.20
N PRO A 144 9.15 -4.19 6.50
CA PRO A 144 8.18 -5.14 7.04
C PRO A 144 6.78 -5.03 6.40
N PHE A 145 6.33 -3.83 6.04
CA PHE A 145 5.02 -3.65 5.39
C PHE A 145 5.04 -4.17 3.95
N LEU A 146 6.15 -3.93 3.23
CA LEU A 146 6.33 -4.42 1.87
C LEU A 146 6.46 -5.95 1.84
N MET A 147 7.22 -6.55 2.75
CA MET A 147 7.33 -8.02 2.86
C MET A 147 5.97 -8.67 3.16
N LYS A 148 5.21 -8.09 4.10
CA LYS A 148 3.86 -8.57 4.42
C LYS A 148 2.92 -8.46 3.23
N LEU A 149 2.98 -7.36 2.49
CA LEU A 149 2.17 -7.19 1.28
C LEU A 149 2.60 -8.19 0.20
N HIS A 150 3.90 -8.38 -0.01
CA HIS A 150 4.46 -9.36 -0.95
C HIS A 150 3.89 -10.76 -0.71
N TYR A 151 4.00 -11.26 0.52
CA TYR A 151 3.47 -12.58 0.88
C TYR A 151 1.96 -12.70 0.64
N LEU A 152 1.19 -11.64 0.93
CA LEU A 152 -0.24 -11.65 0.69
C LEU A 152 -0.59 -11.59 -0.81
N VAL A 153 0.21 -10.89 -1.61
CA VAL A 153 0.05 -10.88 -3.07
C VAL A 153 0.38 -12.26 -3.64
N GLU A 154 1.50 -12.86 -3.24
CA GLU A 154 1.87 -14.22 -3.64
C GLU A 154 0.75 -15.21 -3.36
N LYS A 155 0.25 -15.22 -2.12
CA LYS A 155 -0.85 -16.09 -1.71
C LYS A 155 -2.13 -15.82 -2.49
N TYR A 156 -2.44 -14.55 -2.78
CA TYR A 156 -3.61 -14.22 -3.58
C TYR A 156 -3.46 -14.75 -5.02
N ILE A 157 -2.31 -14.55 -5.67
CA ILE A 157 -2.04 -15.06 -7.02
C ILE A 157 -2.16 -16.60 -7.07
N GLN A 158 -1.73 -17.31 -6.02
CA GLN A 158 -1.84 -18.79 -5.95
C GLN A 158 -3.29 -19.29 -5.95
N ILE A 159 -4.21 -18.57 -5.32
CA ILE A 159 -5.62 -19.00 -5.17
C ILE A 159 -6.56 -18.40 -6.23
N THR A 160 -6.13 -17.38 -6.95
CA THR A 160 -6.97 -16.72 -7.95
C THR A 160 -7.20 -17.57 -9.19
N SER A 161 -8.44 -17.56 -9.71
CA SER A 161 -8.79 -18.24 -10.95
C SER A 161 -8.42 -17.40 -12.19
N ILE A 162 -8.48 -18.04 -13.36
CA ILE A 162 -8.24 -17.42 -14.66
C ILE A 162 -9.22 -16.26 -14.95
N GLU A 163 -10.32 -16.13 -14.21
CA GLU A 163 -11.37 -15.13 -14.45
C GLU A 163 -11.12 -13.75 -13.81
N ASP A 164 -9.99 -13.53 -13.14
CA ASP A 164 -9.64 -12.17 -12.70
C ASP A 164 -9.31 -11.28 -13.90
N SER A 165 -9.67 -9.99 -13.80
CA SER A 165 -9.42 -9.03 -14.88
C SER A 165 -7.93 -8.94 -15.21
N PHE A 166 -7.61 -8.79 -16.49
CA PHE A 166 -6.22 -8.66 -16.96
C PHE A 166 -5.47 -7.55 -16.22
N GLU A 167 -6.12 -6.41 -16.00
CA GLU A 167 -5.55 -5.29 -15.22
C GLU A 167 -5.16 -5.71 -13.79
N THR A 168 -6.04 -6.43 -13.10
CA THR A 168 -5.78 -6.86 -11.71
C THR A 168 -4.57 -7.76 -11.64
N LYS A 169 -4.48 -8.72 -12.57
CA LYS A 169 -3.34 -9.62 -12.70
C LYS A 169 -2.06 -8.84 -12.99
N LEU A 170 -2.08 -7.97 -13.99
CA LEU A 170 -0.94 -7.17 -14.39
C LEU A 170 -0.34 -6.38 -13.21
N PHE A 171 -1.16 -5.63 -12.46
CA PHE A 171 -0.69 -4.85 -11.32
C PHE A 171 -0.10 -5.72 -10.20
N LEU A 172 -0.73 -6.86 -9.89
CA LEU A 172 -0.25 -7.76 -8.85
C LEU A 172 1.08 -8.42 -9.23
N ILE A 173 1.25 -8.83 -10.48
CA ILE A 173 2.50 -9.42 -10.99
C ILE A 173 3.61 -8.38 -11.00
N GLN A 174 3.36 -7.18 -11.56
CA GLN A 174 4.35 -6.10 -11.59
C GLN A 174 4.85 -5.78 -10.18
N PHE A 175 3.92 -5.68 -9.22
CA PHE A 175 4.28 -5.51 -7.82
C PHE A 175 5.06 -6.72 -7.28
N TYR A 176 4.62 -7.96 -7.53
CA TYR A 176 5.27 -9.18 -7.05
C TYR A 176 6.72 -9.27 -7.51
N ILE A 177 6.96 -9.15 -8.83
CA ILE A 177 8.31 -9.19 -9.42
C ILE A 177 9.17 -8.08 -8.83
N LYS A 178 8.66 -6.84 -8.83
CA LYS A 178 9.45 -5.69 -8.34
C LYS A 178 9.78 -5.84 -6.86
N SER A 179 8.82 -6.24 -6.03
CA SER A 179 9.03 -6.44 -4.60
C SER A 179 9.97 -7.61 -4.31
N GLN A 180 9.91 -8.69 -5.08
CA GLN A 180 10.82 -9.82 -4.92
C GLN A 180 12.28 -9.40 -5.13
N VAL A 181 12.56 -8.73 -6.25
CA VAL A 181 13.90 -8.24 -6.60
C VAL A 181 14.39 -7.22 -5.56
N THR A 182 13.55 -6.23 -5.26
CA THR A 182 13.94 -5.11 -4.41
C THR A 182 14.17 -5.53 -2.96
N LEU A 183 13.36 -6.43 -2.43
CA LEU A 183 13.46 -6.85 -1.03
C LEU A 183 14.46 -7.99 -0.82
N GLY A 184 15.10 -8.50 -1.88
CA GLY A 184 16.03 -9.62 -1.80
C GLY A 184 15.35 -10.93 -1.38
N ILE A 185 14.07 -11.09 -1.75
CA ILE A 185 13.31 -12.31 -1.41
C ILE A 185 13.79 -13.41 -2.36
N LEU A 186 14.59 -14.32 -1.83
CA LEU A 186 15.05 -15.49 -2.56
C LEU A 186 13.84 -16.26 -3.10
N PRO A 187 13.88 -16.70 -4.37
CA PRO A 187 12.89 -17.64 -4.85
C PRO A 187 12.95 -18.89 -3.96
N THR A 188 11.88 -19.15 -3.21
CA THR A 188 11.64 -20.50 -2.69
C THR A 188 11.66 -21.50 -3.84
N ASN A 189 12.30 -22.67 -3.65
CA ASN A 189 12.60 -23.73 -4.64
C ASN A 189 11.41 -24.33 -5.44
N THR A 190 10.23 -23.72 -5.42
CA THR A 190 9.12 -24.02 -6.33
C THR A 190 9.18 -23.15 -7.59
N ASP A 191 10.32 -23.15 -8.27
CA ASP A 191 10.49 -22.42 -9.54
C ASP A 191 9.50 -22.93 -10.59
N HIS A 192 9.12 -24.21 -10.53
CA HIS A 192 8.13 -24.79 -11.44
C HIS A 192 6.74 -24.15 -11.29
N GLU A 193 6.31 -23.77 -10.07
CA GLU A 193 5.02 -23.10 -9.84
C GLU A 193 5.06 -21.62 -10.26
N LYS A 194 6.23 -20.97 -10.17
CA LYS A 194 6.42 -19.57 -10.59
C LYS A 194 6.43 -19.41 -12.10
N TYR A 195 7.06 -20.33 -12.83
CA TYR A 195 6.92 -20.41 -14.29
C TYR A 195 5.49 -20.76 -14.70
N THR A 196 4.80 -21.60 -13.92
CA THR A 196 3.37 -21.90 -14.12
C THR A 196 2.47 -20.69 -13.85
N MET A 197 2.83 -19.81 -12.91
CA MET A 197 2.14 -18.54 -12.70
C MET A 197 2.31 -17.60 -13.89
N LEU A 198 3.54 -17.40 -14.37
CA LEU A 198 3.82 -16.56 -15.55
C LEU A 198 3.14 -17.12 -16.81
N SER A 199 3.09 -18.44 -16.97
CA SER A 199 2.44 -19.09 -18.12
C SER A 199 0.91 -19.04 -18.07
N LYS A 200 0.28 -19.13 -16.88
CA LYS A 200 -1.17 -18.94 -16.68
C LYS A 200 -1.67 -17.54 -17.04
N LEU A 201 -0.76 -16.59 -17.20
CA LEU A 201 -1.04 -15.18 -17.45
C LEU A 201 -0.76 -14.75 -18.89
N SER A 202 -0.27 -15.67 -19.72
CA SER A 202 -0.07 -15.45 -21.14
C SER A 202 -1.16 -16.16 -21.95
N PRO A 203 -2.10 -15.43 -22.57
CA PRO A 203 -2.81 -15.94 -23.74
C PRO A 203 -1.89 -16.08 -24.97
N TYR A 204 -0.63 -15.61 -24.88
CA TYR A 204 0.26 -15.36 -26.00
C TYR A 204 1.66 -15.94 -25.81
N HIS A 205 1.76 -17.19 -25.37
CA HIS A 205 3.05 -17.91 -25.37
C HIS A 205 3.63 -18.06 -26.80
N LEU A 206 2.89 -17.65 -27.84
CA LEU A 206 3.27 -17.60 -29.25
C LEU A 206 3.75 -16.23 -29.76
N ALA A 207 3.62 -15.13 -29.00
CA ALA A 207 4.00 -13.80 -29.50
C ALA A 207 5.42 -13.34 -29.08
N LEU A 208 5.95 -13.88 -27.98
CA LEU A 208 7.29 -13.53 -27.49
C LEU A 208 8.39 -14.47 -27.99
N SER A 209 8.04 -15.62 -28.59
CA SER A 209 9.01 -16.50 -29.26
C SER A 209 9.36 -16.06 -30.69
N ASN A 210 8.68 -15.04 -31.23
CA ASN A 210 8.88 -14.54 -32.59
C ASN A 210 9.61 -13.20 -32.64
N ILE A 211 10.22 -12.77 -31.53
CA ILE A 211 11.09 -11.58 -31.45
C ILE A 211 12.50 -11.98 -30.96
N CYS A 212 12.98 -13.13 -31.41
CA CYS A 212 14.40 -13.48 -31.45
C CYS A 212 14.71 -14.05 -32.83
#